data_AF-A0A645DX32-F1
#
_entry.id   AF-A0A645DX32-F1
#
_cell.length_a   1.000
_cell.length_b   1.000
_cell.length_c   1.000
_cell.angle_alpha   90.00
_cell.angle_beta   90.00
_cell.angle_gamma   90.00
#
_symmetry.space_group_name_H-M   'P 1'
#
loop_
_entity.id
_entity.type
_entity.pdbx_description
1 polymer ?
#
loop_
_entity_poly.entity_id
_entity_poly.type
_entity_poly.pdbx_seq_one_letter_code
_entity_poly.pdbx_strand_id
1 'polypeptide(L)'
;MTPKCAGEYEIDIYARNLSSTKNYDAKKQVRFMVAEAPPINNCRINTESKTFKCNEAVNFTVGCEGGKDIVYEFYLMEKGEWKVIQKYSKKNYYTFIPFTKGYYKLLALCKSSFSKLTYEDYHIVEIEVNE
;
A
#
# COMPACT_ATOMS: atom_id res chain seq x y z
N MET A 1 -4.28 19.10 -11.13
CA MET A 1 -3.26 18.05 -10.89
C MET A 1 -3.13 17.86 -9.39
N THR A 2 -3.01 16.64 -8.90
CA THR A 2 -2.78 16.37 -7.47
C THR A 2 -1.37 15.78 -7.30
N PRO A 3 -0.45 16.46 -6.59
CA PRO A 3 0.89 15.96 -6.35
C PRO A 3 0.91 14.60 -5.65
N LYS A 4 1.75 13.71 -6.16
CA LYS A 4 1.87 12.31 -5.71
C LYS A 4 2.94 12.11 -4.65
N CYS A 5 4.03 12.85 -4.74
CA CYS A 5 5.13 12.84 -3.78
C CYS A 5 5.23 14.19 -3.06
N ALA A 6 5.94 14.20 -1.93
CA ALA A 6 6.29 15.41 -1.22
C ALA A 6 7.40 16.17 -1.94
N GLY A 7 7.49 17.46 -1.64
CA GLY A 7 8.52 18.33 -2.19
C GLY A 7 7.98 19.69 -2.57
N GLU A 8 8.89 20.52 -3.07
CA GLU A 8 8.55 21.82 -3.63
C GLU A 8 8.10 21.67 -5.08
N TYR A 9 6.97 22.27 -5.41
CA TYR A 9 6.43 22.33 -6.76
C TYR A 9 6.39 23.77 -7.23
N GLU A 10 6.87 23.99 -8.45
CA GLU A 10 6.74 25.25 -9.18
C GLU A 10 5.81 25.05 -10.37
N ILE A 11 4.78 25.88 -10.48
CA ILE A 11 3.88 25.94 -11.63
C ILE A 11 4.18 27.23 -12.39
N ASP A 12 4.62 27.09 -13.63
CA ASP A 12 4.77 28.17 -14.58
C ASP A 12 3.52 28.29 -15.46
N ILE A 13 2.90 29.47 -15.43
CA ILE A 13 1.73 29.81 -16.24
C ILE A 13 2.18 30.82 -17.29
N TYR A 14 2.16 30.39 -18.56
CA TYR A 14 2.48 31.24 -19.71
C TYR A 14 1.18 31.62 -20.42
N ALA A 15 1.00 32.92 -20.68
CA ALA A 15 -0.09 33.42 -21.51
C ALA A 15 0.51 34.12 -22.73
N ARG A 16 -0.07 33.85 -23.90
CA ARG A 16 0.31 34.46 -25.17
C ARG A 16 -0.94 34.95 -25.89
N ASN A 17 -0.93 36.19 -26.32
CA ASN A 17 -1.91 36.77 -27.23
C ASN A 17 -1.73 36.16 -28.62
N LEU A 18 -2.84 35.87 -29.29
CA LEU A 18 -2.83 35.23 -30.60
C LEU A 18 -2.05 36.03 -31.66
N SER A 19 -2.02 37.35 -31.54
CA SER A 19 -1.29 38.25 -32.44
C SER A 19 0.21 38.39 -32.11
N SER A 20 0.69 37.79 -31.02
CA SER A 20 2.07 37.92 -30.58
C SER A 20 3.02 36.93 -31.28
N THR A 21 4.16 37.45 -31.73
CA THR A 21 5.28 36.68 -32.30
C THR A 21 6.26 36.18 -31.23
N LYS A 22 6.07 36.54 -29.96
CA LYS A 22 6.89 36.08 -28.83
C LYS A 22 6.49 34.66 -28.39
N ASN A 23 7.35 34.00 -27.61
CA ASN A 23 7.03 32.70 -27.00
C ASN A 23 5.93 32.80 -25.92
N TYR A 24 5.88 33.91 -25.20
CA TYR A 24 4.82 34.26 -24.25
C TYR A 24 4.77 35.80 -24.09
N ASP A 25 3.61 36.31 -23.66
CA ASP A 25 3.42 37.74 -23.36
C ASP A 25 3.33 38.00 -21.85
N ALA A 26 2.91 37.01 -21.07
CA ALA A 26 2.95 37.04 -19.61
C ALA A 26 3.40 35.69 -19.06
N LYS A 27 4.17 35.74 -17.97
CA LYS A 27 4.54 34.58 -17.15
C LYS A 27 4.11 34.84 -15.71
N LYS A 28 3.46 33.87 -15.07
CA LYS A 28 3.21 33.86 -13.63
C LYS A 28 3.75 32.56 -13.04
N GLN A 29 4.43 32.67 -11.90
CA GLN A 29 4.96 31.51 -11.18
C GLN A 29 4.21 31.34 -9.85
N VAL A 30 3.88 30.10 -9.51
CA VAL A 30 3.31 29.74 -8.22
C VAL A 30 4.15 28.62 -7.63
N ARG A 31 4.69 28.85 -6.43
CA ARG A 31 5.43 27.85 -5.66
C ARG A 31 4.61 27.40 -4.47
N PHE A 32 4.62 26.10 -4.20
CA PHE A 32 4.01 25.55 -3.00
C PHE A 32 4.74 24.28 -2.57
N MET A 33 4.68 24.01 -1.27
CA MET A 33 5.27 22.83 -0.66
C MET A 33 4.20 21.77 -0.43
N VAL A 34 4.49 20.54 -0.83
CA VAL A 34 3.68 19.37 -0.53
C VAL A 34 4.37 18.62 0.59
N ALA A 35 3.72 18.53 1.75
CA ALA A 35 4.24 17.82 2.90
C ALA A 35 4.33 16.31 2.65
N GLU A 36 5.25 15.64 3.36
CA GLU A 36 5.29 14.19 3.43
C GLU A 36 4.02 13.62 4.06
N ALA A 37 3.64 12.44 3.58
CA ALA A 37 2.58 11.70 4.23
C ALA A 37 3.09 11.28 5.63
N PRO A 38 2.21 11.24 6.64
CA PRO A 38 2.60 10.67 7.93
C PRO A 38 3.05 9.22 7.72
N PRO A 39 4.04 8.73 8.49
CA PRO A 39 4.48 7.34 8.39
C PRO A 39 3.31 6.39 8.67
N ILE A 40 3.33 5.22 8.04
CA ILE A 40 2.37 4.18 8.37
C ILE A 40 2.72 3.58 9.73
N ASN A 41 1.71 3.42 10.58
CA ASN A 41 1.82 2.77 11.87
C ASN A 41 0.63 1.82 12.10
N ASN A 42 0.75 0.99 13.14
CA ASN A 42 -0.33 0.12 13.61
C ASN A 42 -0.88 -0.80 12.51
N CYS A 43 0.00 -1.32 11.64
CA CYS A 43 -0.36 -2.35 10.68
C CYS A 43 -0.88 -3.57 11.43
N ARG A 44 -2.12 -3.99 11.13
CA ARG A 44 -2.76 -5.16 11.75
C ARG A 44 -3.54 -5.95 10.73
N ILE A 45 -3.27 -7.25 10.70
CA ILE A 45 -4.09 -8.22 9.99
C ILE A 45 -5.27 -8.59 10.90
N ASN A 46 -6.47 -8.49 10.36
CA ASN A 46 -7.72 -8.83 11.03
C ASN A 46 -8.47 -9.90 10.23
N THR A 47 -9.18 -10.77 10.94
CA THR A 47 -10.10 -11.77 10.38
C THR A 47 -11.31 -11.91 11.30
N GLU A 48 -12.46 -12.24 10.74
CA GLU A 48 -13.67 -12.57 11.50
C GLU A 48 -13.67 -14.04 11.96
N SER A 49 -12.89 -14.88 11.29
CA SER A 49 -12.80 -16.31 11.60
C SER A 49 -11.99 -16.56 12.87
N LYS A 50 -12.59 -17.30 13.81
CA LYS A 50 -11.93 -17.73 15.06
C LYS A 50 -11.26 -19.11 14.95
N THR A 51 -11.72 -19.91 14.00
CA THR A 51 -11.21 -21.26 13.73
C THR A 51 -10.93 -21.41 12.24
N PHE A 52 -9.92 -22.21 11.91
CA PHE A 52 -9.49 -22.42 10.54
C PHE A 52 -9.56 -23.92 10.23
N LYS A 53 -10.20 -24.27 9.11
CA LYS A 53 -10.42 -25.65 8.69
C LYS A 53 -10.00 -25.87 7.24
N CYS A 54 -9.69 -27.10 6.91
CA CYS A 54 -9.35 -27.47 5.54
C CYS A 54 -10.53 -27.19 4.59
N ASN A 55 -10.22 -26.68 3.40
CA ASN A 55 -11.17 -26.36 2.33
C ASN A 55 -12.19 -25.25 2.65
N GLU A 56 -12.07 -24.57 3.80
CA GLU A 56 -12.87 -23.39 4.12
C GLU A 56 -12.10 -22.11 3.80
N ALA A 57 -12.75 -21.17 3.12
CA ALA A 57 -12.14 -19.89 2.78
C ALA A 57 -12.16 -18.94 3.98
N VAL A 58 -11.03 -18.30 4.24
CA VAL A 58 -10.89 -17.29 5.30
C VAL A 58 -10.34 -16.00 4.72
N ASN A 59 -11.03 -14.90 5.00
CA ASN A 59 -10.63 -13.58 4.54
C ASN A 59 -9.82 -12.86 5.62
N PHE A 60 -8.62 -12.45 5.25
CA PHE A 60 -7.77 -11.58 6.04
C PHE A 60 -7.77 -10.18 5.44
N THR A 61 -7.93 -9.17 6.27
CA THR A 61 -7.87 -7.76 5.87
C THR A 61 -6.81 -7.03 6.68
N VAL A 62 -6.21 -5.99 6.12
CA VAL A 62 -5.18 -5.19 6.78
C VAL A 62 -5.73 -3.80 7.03
N GLY A 63 -5.65 -3.39 8.29
CA GLY A 63 -5.85 -2.02 8.75
C GLY A 63 -4.51 -1.39 9.13
N CYS A 64 -4.38 -0.08 8.92
CA CYS A 64 -3.23 0.70 9.37
C CYS A 64 -3.62 2.18 9.50
N GLU A 65 -2.77 2.95 10.18
CA GLU A 65 -2.94 4.38 10.42
C GLU A 65 -1.84 5.18 9.70
N GLY A 66 -2.16 6.39 9.25
CA GLY A 66 -1.23 7.23 8.49
C GLY A 66 -1.08 6.80 7.02
N GLY A 67 0.06 7.11 6.41
CA GLY A 67 0.37 6.81 5.01
C GLY A 67 -0.45 7.60 3.98
N LYS A 68 -0.10 7.39 2.70
CA LYS A 68 -0.87 7.91 1.56
C LYS A 68 -0.83 6.93 0.40
N ASP A 69 -2.00 6.67 -0.19
CA ASP A 69 -2.16 5.72 -1.30
C ASP A 69 -1.45 4.39 -0.99
N ILE A 70 -1.84 3.76 0.12
CA ILE A 70 -1.14 2.61 0.70
C ILE A 70 -1.26 1.39 -0.23
N VAL A 71 -0.18 0.62 -0.33
CA VAL A 71 -0.10 -0.65 -1.03
C VAL A 71 0.39 -1.74 -0.10
N TYR A 72 -0.06 -2.97 -0.37
CA TYR A 72 0.13 -4.14 0.49
C TYR A 72 0.73 -5.31 -0.29
N GLU A 73 1.69 -5.97 0.32
CA GLU A 73 2.30 -7.21 -0.16
C GLU A 73 2.11 -8.31 0.90
N PHE A 74 1.70 -9.51 0.46
CA PHE A 74 1.41 -10.63 1.35
C PHE A 74 2.34 -11.81 1.09
N TYR A 75 2.78 -12.41 2.18
CA TYR A 75 3.56 -13.64 2.20
C TYR A 75 2.86 -14.70 3.04
N LEU A 76 2.88 -15.94 2.57
CA LEU A 76 2.40 -17.10 3.31
C LEU A 76 3.59 -18.02 3.63
N MET A 77 3.76 -18.35 4.90
CA MET A 77 4.65 -19.43 5.33
C MET A 77 3.87 -20.73 5.36
N GLU A 78 4.35 -21.73 4.63
CA GLU A 78 3.86 -23.11 4.69
C GLU A 78 5.08 -24.04 4.75
N LYS A 79 5.08 -25.00 5.69
CA LYS A 79 6.17 -25.98 5.84
C LYS A 79 7.56 -25.36 5.99
N GLY A 80 7.63 -24.18 6.65
CA GLY A 80 8.88 -23.46 6.90
C GLY A 80 9.37 -22.57 5.75
N GLU A 81 8.66 -22.54 4.61
CA GLU A 81 9.03 -21.72 3.46
C GLU A 81 8.07 -20.54 3.28
N TRP A 82 8.63 -19.33 3.12
CA TRP A 82 7.86 -18.14 2.77
C TRP A 82 7.65 -18.05 1.26
N LYS A 83 6.41 -17.78 0.84
CA LYS A 83 6.04 -17.54 -0.56
C LYS A 83 5.31 -16.21 -0.69
N VAL A 84 5.67 -15.42 -1.69
CA VAL A 84 4.90 -14.22 -2.08
C VAL A 84 3.60 -14.69 -2.70
N ILE A 85 2.47 -14.36 -2.08
CA ILE A 85 1.13 -14.72 -2.56
C ILE A 85 0.41 -13.53 -3.20
N GLN A 86 0.82 -12.31 -2.87
CA GLN A 86 0.35 -11.10 -3.52
C GLN A 86 1.45 -10.04 -3.46
N LYS A 87 1.97 -9.60 -4.62
CA LYS A 87 2.88 -8.45 -4.72
C LYS A 87 2.19 -7.14 -4.36
N TYR A 88 2.95 -6.09 -4.05
CA TYR A 88 2.41 -4.76 -3.75
C TYR A 88 1.26 -4.32 -4.68
N SER A 89 0.09 -4.15 -4.07
CA SER A 89 -1.11 -3.65 -4.75
C SER A 89 -2.01 -2.89 -3.78
N LYS A 90 -3.03 -2.19 -4.28
CA LYS A 90 -4.02 -1.52 -3.42
C LYS A 90 -4.96 -2.50 -2.69
N LYS A 91 -4.89 -3.81 -2.97
CA LYS A 91 -5.72 -4.81 -2.29
C LYS A 91 -5.18 -5.03 -0.88
N ASN A 92 -5.89 -4.55 0.12
CA ASN A 92 -5.55 -4.71 1.52
C ASN A 92 -6.07 -6.02 2.13
N TYR A 93 -6.42 -7.01 1.31
CA TYR A 93 -7.00 -8.26 1.76
C TYR A 93 -6.38 -9.46 1.03
N TYR A 94 -6.45 -10.62 1.68
CA TYR A 94 -6.09 -11.90 1.11
C TYR A 94 -7.08 -12.98 1.56
N THR A 95 -7.55 -13.79 0.63
CA THR A 95 -8.40 -14.95 0.91
C THR A 95 -7.53 -16.19 0.93
N PHE A 96 -7.48 -16.85 2.07
CA PHE A 96 -6.72 -18.08 2.28
C PHE A 96 -7.66 -19.29 2.27
N ILE A 97 -7.26 -20.35 1.55
CA ILE A 97 -7.96 -21.64 1.54
C ILE A 97 -6.91 -22.72 1.79
N PRO A 98 -6.81 -23.26 3.02
CA PRO A 98 -5.86 -24.32 3.32
C PRO A 98 -6.37 -25.68 2.82
N PHE A 99 -5.50 -26.47 2.18
CA PHE A 99 -5.82 -27.84 1.75
C PHE A 99 -5.28 -28.91 2.68
N THR A 100 -4.38 -28.53 3.60
CA THR A 100 -3.78 -29.44 4.57
C THR A 100 -3.80 -28.82 5.95
N LYS A 101 -4.03 -29.65 6.98
CA LYS A 101 -3.90 -29.24 8.37
C LYS A 101 -2.47 -28.89 8.72
N GLY A 102 -2.29 -28.01 9.70
CA GLY A 102 -0.99 -27.61 10.21
C GLY A 102 -0.87 -26.13 10.48
N TYR A 103 0.37 -25.68 10.66
CA TYR A 103 0.69 -24.31 11.02
C TYR A 103 1.14 -23.51 9.80
N TYR A 104 0.52 -22.34 9.66
CA TYR A 104 0.81 -21.35 8.65
C TYR A 104 1.11 -20.01 9.31
N LYS A 105 1.84 -19.14 8.60
CA LYS A 105 1.96 -17.73 9.00
C LYS A 105 1.61 -16.84 7.82
N LEU A 106 0.78 -15.83 8.05
CA LEU A 106 0.48 -14.80 7.06
C LEU A 106 1.18 -13.51 7.48
N LEU A 107 2.06 -13.02 6.62
CA LEU A 107 2.75 -11.74 6.77
C LEU A 107 2.14 -10.74 5.78
N ALA A 108 1.82 -9.54 6.27
CA ALA A 108 1.44 -8.40 5.45
C ALA A 108 2.46 -7.28 5.65
N LEU A 109 3.01 -6.80 4.54
CA LEU A 109 3.83 -5.59 4.48
C LEU A 109 2.98 -4.46 3.91
N CYS A 110 3.08 -3.25 4.46
CA CYS A 110 2.43 -2.07 3.91
C CYS A 110 3.42 -0.92 3.71
N LYS A 111 3.16 -0.11 2.69
CA LYS A 111 3.84 1.17 2.48
C LYS A 111 2.99 2.13 1.67
N SER A 112 3.27 3.41 1.79
CA SER A 112 2.77 4.43 0.88
C SER A 112 3.30 4.15 -0.52
N SER A 113 2.46 4.24 -1.55
CA SER A 113 2.83 3.83 -2.93
C SER A 113 4.03 4.55 -3.53
N PHE A 114 4.31 5.77 -3.07
CA PHE A 114 5.47 6.58 -3.50
C PHE A 114 6.65 6.52 -2.52
N SER A 115 6.53 5.74 -1.44
CA SER A 115 7.63 5.54 -0.49
C SER A 115 8.78 4.79 -1.16
N LYS A 116 10.00 5.28 -0.93
CA LYS A 116 11.23 4.63 -1.40
C LYS A 116 11.62 3.43 -0.54
N LEU A 117 10.98 3.29 0.62
CA LEU A 117 11.20 2.16 1.50
C LEU A 117 10.65 0.88 0.87
N THR A 118 11.24 -0.26 1.25
CA THR A 118 10.75 -1.58 0.83
C THR A 118 9.38 -1.83 1.46
N TYR A 119 9.23 -1.57 2.76
CA TYR A 119 7.99 -1.49 3.52
C TYR A 119 8.11 -0.38 4.58
N GLU A 120 6.98 0.10 5.11
CA GLU A 120 6.94 1.09 6.20
C GLU A 120 6.55 0.43 7.53
N ASP A 121 5.58 -0.50 7.50
CA ASP A 121 5.16 -1.28 8.65
C ASP A 121 4.73 -2.69 8.20
N TYR A 122 4.59 -3.62 9.15
CA TYR A 122 4.20 -4.99 8.88
C TYR A 122 3.47 -5.65 10.05
N HIS A 123 2.76 -6.74 9.74
CA HIS A 123 2.15 -7.58 10.76
C HIS A 123 2.18 -9.05 10.34
N ILE A 124 2.34 -9.94 11.32
CA ILE A 124 2.30 -11.39 11.12
C ILE A 124 1.20 -11.98 11.99
N VAL A 125 0.40 -12.88 11.41
CA VAL A 125 -0.51 -13.72 12.17
C VAL A 125 -0.18 -15.18 11.95
N GLU A 126 -0.32 -15.97 13.01
CA GLU A 126 -0.18 -17.42 12.97
C GLU A 126 -1.56 -18.04 12.79
N ILE A 127 -1.63 -19.06 11.95
CA ILE A 127 -2.89 -19.72 11.57
C ILE A 127 -2.68 -21.22 11.80
N GLU A 128 -3.41 -21.75 12.77
CA GLU A 128 -3.48 -23.20 13.02
C GLU A 128 -4.73 -23.75 12.34
N VAL A 129 -4.51 -24.54 11.29
CA VAL A 129 -5.58 -25.18 10.52
C VAL A 129 -5.84 -26.57 11.08
N ASN A 130 -7.06 -26.77 11.55
CA ASN A 130 -7.56 -28.05 12.05
C ASN A 130 -8.33 -28.80 10.94
N GLU A 131 -8.73 -30.04 11.22
CA GLU A 131 -9.50 -30.88 10.28
C GLU A 131 -10.81 -30.24 9.81
#